data_AF-A0A0S7ZB60-F1
#
_entry.id   AF-A0A0S7ZB60-F1
#
_cell.length_a   1.000
_cell.length_b   1.000
_cell.length_c   1.000
_cell.angle_alpha   90.00
_cell.angle_beta   90.00
_cell.angle_gamma   90.00
#
_symmetry.space_group_name_H-M   'P 1'
#
loop_
_entity.id
_entity.type
_entity.pdbx_description
1 polymer ?
#
loop_
_entity_poly.entity_id
_entity_poly.type
_entity_poly.pdbx_seq_one_letter_code
_entity_poly.pdbx_strand_id
1 'polypeptide(L)'
;MFVGFLVLVIVAWWLYADRLVERGVEETGTALVGALVELESADVRPSEGSVRLTGLQVANPNAPMKNLFEAEQIVGDLMLEPLLQKKVIVERLVVTGVRFGTDRETSGAIENPDPEARTLFSEVDAWANAIEIPELSLEGLAGAVIRTEAIDPDSLATVQYAQEMVHRADSLRVDWEARIRDLDPRPRIDSIEAVVARLESFRITPLNALQIPELVQTGRRSLDGITSLRPQVESLEQDVRSGLSTLTVSQDLVDRLRAEDLAYARSLLAIPTLDAPTISPALFGNTALSWLKPALYWARAAERFLPPGLDPRKRPGPSRARAKGTTYDFREGAEYPDFLLQEGDLGLLIEGSGALAGSYTTRIRGLTSAPALVGRPMEISIGREEGARGPRTLDLSAVLDHTTPVIRDSVRLTMTGVDLPRITIDAFGGALDLGEGENLFMLRRDGEQIEARMHWVSDRVGWVREGMPAAPAEPGGVAQAPVPEIGSAAWAENLVQRTLAGMERVELDMRLSGSIQEPALHVSSNLGRAVAESLRRELGRELEVAEARVREEVARHVQPLVSQARRQIDELQAQMGDQVLGQTAELDALEARLEARIAELLGGAATGSGWP
;
A
#
# COMPACT_ATOMS: atom_id res chain seq x y z
N MET A 1 36.11 69.29 -26.49
CA MET A 1 35.27 68.22 -27.08
C MET A 1 34.83 67.21 -26.02
N PHE A 2 35.75 66.59 -25.27
CA PHE A 2 35.43 65.64 -24.19
C PHE A 2 34.53 66.21 -23.08
N VAL A 3 34.84 67.40 -22.56
CA VAL A 3 34.01 68.06 -21.52
C VAL A 3 32.60 68.38 -22.03
N GLY A 4 32.48 68.87 -23.28
CA GLY A 4 31.17 69.15 -23.89
C GLY A 4 30.36 67.87 -24.13
N PHE A 5 31.00 66.78 -24.52
CA PHE A 5 30.36 65.46 -24.63
C PHE A 5 29.90 64.93 -23.27
N LEU A 6 30.74 65.04 -22.22
CA LEU A 6 30.39 64.63 -20.87
C LEU A 6 29.18 65.41 -20.34
N VAL A 7 29.14 66.73 -20.54
CA VAL A 7 28.00 67.58 -20.17
C VAL A 7 26.75 67.17 -20.95
N LEU A 8 26.86 66.89 -22.25
CA LEU A 8 25.73 66.44 -23.06
C LEU A 8 25.21 65.08 -22.61
N VAL A 9 26.08 64.15 -22.22
CA VAL A 9 25.70 62.85 -21.64
C VAL A 9 25.01 63.02 -20.29
N ILE A 10 25.50 63.91 -19.43
CA ILE A 10 24.88 64.22 -18.13
C ILE A 10 23.49 64.84 -18.32
N VAL A 11 23.35 65.80 -19.25
CA VAL A 11 22.06 66.43 -19.56
C VAL A 11 21.09 65.44 -20.20
N ALA A 12 21.56 64.60 -21.13
CA ALA A 12 20.75 63.55 -21.72
C ALA A 12 20.31 62.53 -20.68
N TRP A 13 21.20 62.11 -19.77
CA TRP A 13 20.86 61.25 -18.64
C TRP A 13 19.81 61.90 -17.76
N TRP A 14 19.99 63.16 -17.36
CA TRP A 14 19.03 63.89 -16.54
C TRP A 14 17.63 64.01 -17.18
N LEU A 15 17.55 64.11 -18.52
CA LEU A 15 16.28 64.22 -19.25
C LEU A 15 15.59 62.87 -19.54
N TYR A 16 16.35 61.78 -19.61
CA TYR A 16 15.85 60.49 -20.13
C TYR A 16 15.99 59.32 -19.15
N ALA A 17 16.73 59.44 -18.04
CA ALA A 17 16.96 58.33 -17.09
C ALA A 17 15.65 57.70 -16.60
N ASP A 18 14.70 58.53 -16.17
CA ASP A 18 13.38 58.10 -15.69
C ASP A 18 12.63 57.26 -16.74
N ARG A 19 12.54 57.77 -17.98
CA ARG A 19 11.89 57.05 -19.10
C ARG A 19 12.62 55.77 -19.50
N LEU A 20 13.94 55.74 -19.38
CA LEU A 20 14.74 54.55 -19.68
C LEU A 20 14.52 53.47 -18.63
N VAL A 21 14.40 53.85 -17.36
CA VAL A 21 14.10 52.91 -16.27
C VAL A 21 12.67 52.39 -16.40
N GLU A 22 11.69 53.26 -16.66
CA GLU A 22 10.29 52.87 -16.90
C GLU A 22 10.19 51.80 -18.00
N ARG A 23 10.68 52.11 -19.21
CA ARG A 23 10.68 51.14 -20.31
C ARG A 23 11.49 49.88 -20.00
N GLY A 24 12.64 50.04 -19.34
CA GLY A 24 13.47 48.91 -18.95
C GLY A 24 12.75 47.94 -18.03
N VAL A 25 11.98 48.46 -17.06
CA VAL A 25 11.16 47.69 -16.13
C VAL A 25 9.99 47.03 -16.86
N GLU A 26 9.30 47.75 -17.74
CA GLU A 26 8.16 47.20 -18.50
C GLU A 26 8.60 46.10 -19.48
N GLU A 27 9.63 46.34 -20.28
CA GLU A 27 10.13 45.37 -21.28
C GLU A 27 10.71 44.13 -20.60
N THR A 28 11.58 44.33 -19.60
CA THR A 28 12.21 43.21 -18.87
C THR A 28 11.16 42.47 -18.03
N GLY A 29 10.28 43.19 -17.35
CA GLY A 29 9.20 42.62 -16.55
C GLY A 29 8.24 41.81 -17.40
N THR A 30 7.82 42.34 -18.55
CA THR A 30 6.92 41.64 -19.48
C THR A 30 7.56 40.37 -20.02
N ALA A 31 8.85 40.43 -20.37
CA ALA A 31 9.60 39.25 -20.83
C ALA A 31 9.77 38.18 -19.73
N LEU A 32 10.00 38.61 -18.48
CA LEU A 32 10.19 37.70 -17.34
C LEU A 32 8.88 37.04 -16.90
N VAL A 33 7.78 37.80 -16.85
CA VAL A 33 6.48 37.31 -16.38
C VAL A 33 5.72 36.59 -17.49
N GLY A 34 5.93 36.96 -18.75
CA GLY A 34 5.12 36.48 -19.87
C GLY A 34 3.71 37.05 -19.86
N ALA A 35 3.51 38.22 -19.27
CA ALA A 35 2.28 39.01 -19.30
C ALA A 35 2.64 40.50 -19.18
N LEU A 36 1.71 41.38 -19.56
CA LEU A 36 1.95 42.82 -19.56
C LEU A 36 2.37 43.34 -18.17
N VAL A 37 3.49 44.04 -18.12
CA VAL A 37 3.96 44.81 -16.96
C VAL A 37 3.94 46.29 -17.32
N GLU A 38 3.28 47.09 -16.47
CA GLU A 38 3.11 48.54 -16.65
C GLU A 38 3.66 49.27 -15.42
N LEU A 39 4.33 50.40 -15.65
CA LEU A 39 4.80 51.27 -14.59
C LEU A 39 4.31 52.70 -14.83
N GLU A 40 3.71 53.32 -13.81
CA GLU A 40 3.21 54.70 -13.93
C GLU A 40 4.34 55.72 -14.06
N SER A 41 5.39 55.60 -13.23
CA SER A 41 6.56 56.47 -13.32
C SER A 41 7.79 55.91 -12.58
N ALA A 42 8.97 56.35 -13.01
CA ALA A 42 10.24 56.14 -12.32
C ALA A 42 10.91 57.50 -12.00
N ASP A 43 11.47 57.65 -10.79
CA ASP A 43 12.29 58.79 -10.35
C ASP A 43 13.66 58.26 -9.93
N VAL A 44 14.67 58.53 -10.76
CA VAL A 44 16.06 58.10 -10.54
C VAL A 44 16.85 59.24 -9.92
N ARG A 45 17.44 59.00 -8.73
CA ARG A 45 18.27 60.00 -8.02
C ARG A 45 19.70 59.50 -7.84
N PRO A 46 20.57 59.65 -8.85
CA PRO A 46 21.94 59.13 -8.80
C PRO A 46 22.78 59.71 -7.66
N SER A 47 22.55 60.97 -7.25
CA SER A 47 23.29 61.60 -6.15
C SER A 47 22.97 61.01 -4.78
N GLU A 48 21.75 60.49 -4.62
CA GLU A 48 21.28 59.81 -3.40
C GLU A 48 21.51 58.30 -3.50
N GLY A 49 21.87 57.80 -4.69
CA GLY A 49 21.97 56.37 -4.96
C GLY A 49 20.62 55.66 -4.92
N SER A 50 19.49 56.37 -5.08
CA SER A 50 18.15 55.77 -4.89
C SER A 50 17.33 55.77 -6.18
N VAL A 51 16.45 54.79 -6.34
CA VAL A 51 15.41 54.75 -7.39
C VAL A 51 14.05 54.59 -6.74
N ARG A 52 13.08 55.38 -7.18
CA ARG A 52 11.68 55.25 -6.79
C ARG A 52 10.84 54.89 -8.02
N LEU A 53 10.10 53.80 -7.93
CA LEU A 53 9.12 53.38 -8.94
C LEU A 53 7.72 53.54 -8.33
N THR A 54 6.77 54.04 -9.10
CA THR A 54 5.39 54.28 -8.65
C THR A 54 4.42 53.55 -9.57
N GLY A 55 3.39 52.94 -8.98
CA GLY A 55 2.28 52.33 -9.72
C GLY A 55 2.70 51.15 -10.60
N LEU A 56 3.47 50.19 -10.06
CA LEU A 56 3.85 48.98 -10.80
C LEU A 56 2.68 48.00 -10.82
N GLN A 57 2.28 47.56 -12.01
CA GLN A 57 1.22 46.58 -12.22
C GLN A 57 1.73 45.42 -13.08
N VAL A 58 1.57 44.19 -12.59
CA VAL A 58 1.99 42.96 -13.26
C VAL A 58 0.75 42.12 -13.52
N ALA A 59 0.41 41.92 -14.79
CA ALA A 59 -0.74 41.11 -15.18
C ALA A 59 -0.56 39.62 -14.88
N ASN A 60 -1.65 38.90 -14.63
CA ASN A 60 -1.63 37.46 -14.46
C ASN A 60 -1.68 36.75 -15.83
N PRO A 61 -0.66 35.96 -16.21
CA PRO A 61 -0.64 35.24 -17.50
C PRO A 61 -1.83 34.28 -17.68
N ASN A 62 -2.36 33.74 -16.58
CA ASN A 62 -3.46 32.77 -16.59
C ASN A 62 -4.84 33.44 -16.41
N ALA A 63 -4.89 34.70 -15.98
CA ALA A 63 -6.10 35.48 -15.82
C ALA A 63 -5.85 36.94 -16.27
N PRO A 64 -5.81 37.22 -17.59
CA PRO A 64 -5.28 38.48 -18.11
C PRO A 64 -6.02 39.76 -17.69
N MET A 65 -7.25 39.64 -17.18
CA MET A 65 -8.04 40.76 -16.63
C MET A 65 -7.80 40.99 -15.13
N LYS A 66 -6.80 40.33 -14.54
CA LYS A 66 -6.40 40.51 -13.14
C LYS A 66 -4.91 40.77 -13.03
N ASN A 67 -4.54 41.60 -12.06
CA ASN A 67 -3.15 41.77 -11.67
C ASN A 67 -2.72 40.55 -10.85
N LEU A 68 -1.61 39.95 -11.23
CA LEU A 68 -0.89 39.01 -10.38
C LEU A 68 -0.33 39.76 -9.16
N PHE A 69 0.27 40.91 -9.41
CA PHE A 69 0.97 41.72 -8.42
C PHE A 69 0.81 43.20 -8.78
N GLU A 70 0.53 44.03 -7.79
CA GLU A 70 0.44 45.49 -7.90
C GLU A 70 1.21 46.11 -6.73
N ALA A 71 1.95 47.19 -6.96
CA ALA A 71 2.63 47.93 -5.91
C ALA A 71 2.49 49.44 -6.13
N GLU A 72 2.04 50.15 -5.08
CA GLU A 72 1.89 51.60 -5.11
C GLU A 72 3.24 52.30 -5.24
N GLN A 73 4.22 51.89 -4.43
CA GLN A 73 5.56 52.49 -4.45
C GLN A 73 6.64 51.48 -4.11
N ILE A 74 7.74 51.53 -4.87
CA ILE A 74 8.96 50.75 -4.67
C ILE A 74 10.12 51.74 -4.53
N VAL A 75 10.84 51.70 -3.42
CA VAL A 75 12.04 52.52 -3.18
C VAL A 75 13.23 51.60 -2.99
N GLY A 76 14.27 51.76 -3.80
CA GLY A 76 15.49 50.97 -3.73
C GLY A 76 16.74 51.83 -3.57
N ASP A 77 17.59 51.47 -2.61
CA ASP A 77 18.92 52.04 -2.40
C ASP A 77 19.95 51.22 -3.20
N LEU A 78 20.58 51.84 -4.19
CA LEU A 78 21.52 51.25 -5.15
C LEU A 78 22.97 51.62 -4.84
N MET A 79 23.88 50.65 -4.96
CA MET A 79 25.31 50.92 -4.95
C MET A 79 25.76 51.50 -6.30
N LEU A 80 26.30 52.72 -6.29
CA LEU A 80 26.73 53.41 -7.51
C LEU A 80 27.97 52.77 -8.16
N GLU A 81 28.95 52.30 -7.38
CA GLU A 81 30.18 51.72 -7.90
C GLU A 81 29.94 50.46 -8.76
N PRO A 82 29.16 49.46 -8.30
CA PRO A 82 28.77 48.31 -9.13
C PRO A 82 27.91 48.70 -10.35
N LEU A 83 27.07 49.74 -10.23
CA LEU A 83 26.19 50.18 -11.32
C LEU A 83 26.98 50.64 -12.54
N LEU A 84 28.13 51.29 -12.34
CA LEU A 84 29.07 51.66 -13.42
C LEU A 84 29.64 50.44 -14.15
N GLN A 85 29.65 49.27 -13.49
CA GLN A 85 30.06 47.99 -14.06
C GLN A 85 28.88 47.19 -14.63
N LYS A 86 27.70 47.82 -14.77
CA LYS A 86 26.43 47.21 -15.20
C LYS A 86 25.87 46.17 -14.21
N LYS A 87 26.22 46.28 -12.93
CA LYS A 87 25.74 45.39 -11.87
C LYS A 87 24.74 46.13 -10.99
N VAL A 88 23.60 45.52 -10.73
CA VAL A 88 22.51 46.14 -9.96
C VAL A 88 22.54 45.58 -8.54
N ILE A 89 23.10 46.34 -7.62
CA ILE A 89 23.19 45.95 -6.21
C ILE A 89 22.29 46.87 -5.40
N VAL A 90 21.21 46.30 -4.89
CA VAL A 90 20.20 46.95 -4.05
C VAL A 90 20.52 46.62 -2.59
N GLU A 91 20.91 47.61 -1.79
CA GLU A 91 21.17 47.42 -0.36
C GLU A 91 19.87 47.25 0.42
N ARG A 92 18.90 48.14 0.16
CA ARG A 92 17.59 48.12 0.79
C ARG A 92 16.51 48.36 -0.25
N LEU A 93 15.49 47.52 -0.25
CA LEU A 93 14.27 47.70 -1.03
C LEU A 93 13.07 47.82 -0.09
N VAL A 94 12.29 48.88 -0.24
CA VAL A 94 11.02 49.03 0.50
C VAL A 94 9.89 49.07 -0.52
N VAL A 95 8.93 48.17 -0.36
CA VAL A 95 7.73 48.14 -1.20
C VAL A 95 6.49 48.36 -0.35
N THR A 96 5.72 49.39 -0.70
CA THR A 96 4.50 49.78 0.01
C THR A 96 3.28 49.63 -0.89
N GLY A 97 2.14 49.35 -0.27
CA GLY A 97 0.86 49.21 -0.97
C GLY A 97 0.84 48.01 -1.91
N VAL A 98 1.50 46.89 -1.55
CA VAL A 98 1.48 45.69 -2.40
C VAL A 98 0.11 45.05 -2.34
N ARG A 99 -0.48 44.76 -3.50
CA ARG A 99 -1.76 44.08 -3.67
C ARG A 99 -1.64 42.91 -4.62
N PHE A 100 -2.46 41.88 -4.41
CA PHE A 100 -2.55 40.71 -5.28
C PHE A 100 -3.98 40.51 -5.75
N GLY A 101 -4.17 40.07 -7.00
CA GLY A 101 -5.47 39.66 -7.52
C GLY A 101 -6.46 40.79 -7.78
N THR A 102 -6.00 42.05 -7.88
CA THR A 102 -6.83 43.21 -8.22
C THR A 102 -7.36 43.11 -9.66
N ASP A 103 -8.53 43.69 -9.92
CA ASP A 103 -9.12 43.68 -11.25
C ASP A 103 -8.47 44.74 -12.14
N ARG A 104 -8.27 44.43 -13.43
CA ARG A 104 -7.66 45.33 -14.41
C ARG A 104 -8.70 45.96 -15.33
N GLU A 105 -8.42 47.18 -15.80
CA GLU A 105 -9.21 47.82 -16.85
C GLU A 105 -8.86 47.29 -18.24
N THR A 106 -7.60 46.92 -18.47
CA THR A 106 -7.07 46.42 -19.76
C THR A 106 -6.48 45.02 -19.61
N SER A 107 -6.71 44.18 -20.62
CA SER A 107 -6.18 42.82 -20.67
C SER A 107 -4.65 42.83 -20.81
N GLY A 108 -3.96 42.12 -19.93
CA GLY A 108 -2.50 41.95 -19.97
C GLY A 108 -2.00 40.72 -20.74
N ALA A 109 -2.81 40.15 -21.63
CA ALA A 109 -2.45 38.96 -22.41
C ALA A 109 -1.39 39.29 -23.48
N ILE A 110 -0.42 38.38 -23.66
CA ILE A 110 0.58 38.46 -24.74
C ILE A 110 0.34 37.36 -25.78
N GLU A 111 0.68 37.63 -27.05
CA GLU A 111 0.34 36.76 -28.20
C GLU A 111 1.00 35.38 -28.17
N ASN A 112 2.13 35.21 -27.45
CA ASN A 112 2.91 33.98 -27.49
C ASN A 112 3.28 33.49 -26.08
N PRO A 113 2.38 32.77 -25.39
CA PRO A 113 2.63 32.28 -24.04
C PRO A 113 3.68 31.18 -24.04
N ASP A 114 4.47 31.14 -22.98
CA ASP A 114 5.64 30.29 -22.85
C ASP A 114 5.35 28.78 -23.03
N PRO A 115 6.02 28.09 -23.99
CA PRO A 115 5.92 26.64 -24.17
C PRO A 115 6.36 25.82 -22.95
N GLU A 116 7.38 26.25 -22.19
CA GLU A 116 7.94 25.50 -21.06
C GLU A 116 6.99 25.47 -19.86
N ALA A 117 6.24 26.56 -19.64
CA ALA A 117 5.23 26.60 -18.59
C ALA A 117 4.10 25.59 -18.87
N ARG A 118 3.74 25.40 -20.14
CA ARG A 118 2.76 24.40 -20.58
C ARG A 118 3.26 22.96 -20.37
N THR A 119 4.53 22.69 -20.70
CA THR A 119 5.10 21.35 -20.48
C THR A 119 5.18 21.02 -18.99
N LEU A 120 5.66 21.95 -18.16
CA LEU A 120 5.73 21.74 -16.71
C LEU A 120 4.35 21.47 -16.10
N PHE A 121 3.33 22.21 -16.51
CA PHE A 121 1.95 21.95 -16.07
C PHE A 121 1.50 20.54 -16.46
N SER A 122 1.77 20.10 -17.71
CA SER A 122 1.40 18.77 -18.18
C SER A 122 2.13 17.64 -17.45
N GLU A 123 3.41 17.84 -17.07
CA GLU A 123 4.17 16.85 -16.29
C GLU A 123 3.61 16.70 -14.87
N VAL A 124 3.28 17.81 -14.22
CA VAL A 124 2.67 17.80 -12.88
C VAL A 124 1.24 17.23 -12.94
N ASP A 125 0.50 17.47 -14.02
CA ASP A 125 -0.81 16.85 -14.25
C ASP A 125 -0.70 15.34 -14.46
N ALA A 126 0.25 14.89 -15.28
CA ALA A 126 0.52 13.47 -15.51
C ALA A 126 0.92 12.75 -14.21
N TRP A 127 1.77 13.37 -13.39
CA TRP A 127 2.12 12.86 -12.07
C TRP A 127 0.89 12.72 -11.15
N ALA A 128 0.05 13.76 -11.07
CA ALA A 128 -1.14 13.72 -10.23
C ALA A 128 -2.11 12.61 -10.66
N ASN A 129 -2.23 12.37 -11.98
CA ASN A 129 -3.06 11.30 -12.55
C ASN A 129 -2.45 9.90 -12.38
N ALA A 130 -1.14 9.80 -12.17
CA ALA A 130 -0.45 8.53 -11.95
C ALA A 130 -0.55 8.03 -10.49
N ILE A 131 -0.98 8.88 -9.55
CA ILE A 131 -1.20 8.49 -8.16
C ILE A 131 -2.46 7.64 -8.07
N GLU A 132 -2.28 6.36 -7.72
CA GLU A 132 -3.38 5.44 -7.48
C GLU A 132 -4.05 5.77 -6.13
N ILE A 133 -5.23 6.39 -6.20
CA ILE A 133 -6.10 6.59 -5.04
C ILE A 133 -7.05 5.39 -4.96
N PRO A 134 -7.04 4.62 -3.85
CA PRO A 134 -7.98 3.52 -3.68
C PRO A 134 -9.42 4.04 -3.69
N GLU A 135 -10.30 3.38 -4.44
CA GLU A 135 -11.73 3.68 -4.39
C GLU A 135 -12.35 3.07 -3.12
N LEU A 136 -13.01 3.90 -2.31
CA LEU A 136 -13.76 3.40 -1.15
C LEU A 136 -15.20 3.14 -1.55
N SER A 137 -15.50 1.90 -1.93
CA SER A 137 -16.89 1.44 -2.09
C SER A 137 -17.31 0.64 -0.87
N LEU A 138 -18.41 1.07 -0.25
CA LEU A 138 -19.05 0.39 0.87
C LEU A 138 -20.26 -0.44 0.41
N GLU A 139 -20.63 -0.34 -0.86
CA GLU A 139 -21.77 -1.05 -1.42
C GLU A 139 -21.51 -2.57 -1.44
N GLY A 140 -22.50 -3.34 -0.99
CA GLY A 140 -22.42 -4.80 -1.01
C GLY A 140 -21.48 -5.41 0.02
N LEU A 141 -20.98 -4.64 1.01
CA LEU A 141 -20.15 -5.16 2.10
C LEU A 141 -20.79 -6.34 2.85
N ALA A 142 -22.11 -6.32 3.06
CA ALA A 142 -22.82 -7.45 3.67
C ALA A 142 -22.80 -8.72 2.80
N GLY A 143 -22.92 -8.58 1.47
CA GLY A 143 -22.96 -9.70 0.51
C GLY A 143 -21.59 -10.19 0.04
N ALA A 144 -20.54 -9.36 0.16
CA ALA A 144 -19.18 -9.71 -0.22
C ALA A 144 -18.53 -10.71 0.76
N VAL A 145 -18.94 -10.67 2.03
CA VAL A 145 -18.40 -11.51 3.10
C VAL A 145 -18.98 -12.94 3.07
N ILE A 146 -20.10 -13.18 2.37
CA ILE A 146 -20.79 -14.48 2.36
C ILE A 146 -20.98 -14.97 0.92
N ARG A 147 -19.88 -15.38 0.28
CA ARG A 147 -19.93 -16.10 -1.02
C ARG A 147 -19.51 -17.54 -0.83
N THR A 148 -20.38 -18.33 -0.20
CA THR A 148 -20.13 -19.74 0.10
C THR A 148 -20.19 -20.64 -1.14
N GLU A 149 -20.82 -20.16 -2.21
CA GLU A 149 -21.03 -20.89 -3.47
C GLU A 149 -19.74 -21.03 -4.30
N ALA A 150 -18.66 -20.35 -3.89
CA ALA A 150 -17.35 -20.41 -4.53
C ALA A 150 -16.47 -21.57 -4.03
N ILE A 151 -16.87 -22.29 -2.97
CA ILE A 151 -16.09 -23.40 -2.42
C ILE A 151 -16.33 -24.64 -3.31
N ASP A 152 -15.35 -24.97 -4.14
CA ASP A 152 -15.34 -26.22 -4.91
C ASP A 152 -14.95 -27.40 -4.00
N PRO A 153 -15.84 -28.39 -3.78
CA PRO A 153 -15.55 -29.55 -2.94
C PRO A 153 -14.31 -30.34 -3.38
N ASP A 154 -14.04 -30.39 -4.68
CA ASP A 154 -12.91 -31.17 -5.23
C ASP A 154 -11.56 -30.45 -5.02
N SER A 155 -11.59 -29.15 -4.73
CA SER A 155 -10.40 -28.36 -4.40
C SER A 155 -9.95 -28.51 -2.93
N LEU A 156 -10.77 -29.12 -2.07
CA LEU A 156 -10.46 -29.31 -0.66
C LEU A 156 -9.45 -30.45 -0.47
N ALA A 157 -8.33 -30.16 0.19
CA ALA A 157 -7.26 -31.11 0.44
C ALA A 157 -7.72 -32.29 1.31
N THR A 158 -8.64 -32.07 2.26
CA THR A 158 -9.18 -33.17 3.06
C THR A 158 -10.08 -34.11 2.24
N VAL A 159 -10.80 -33.57 1.24
CA VAL A 159 -11.63 -34.37 0.30
C VAL A 159 -10.74 -35.26 -0.56
N GLN A 160 -9.69 -34.69 -1.16
CA GLN A 160 -8.73 -35.42 -2.00
C GLN A 160 -8.05 -36.54 -1.20
N TYR A 161 -7.58 -36.23 0.01
CA TYR A 161 -6.98 -37.23 0.90
C TYR A 161 -7.94 -38.38 1.24
N ALA A 162 -9.20 -38.07 1.58
CA ALA A 162 -10.19 -39.10 1.89
C ALA A 162 -10.47 -40.00 0.69
N GLN A 163 -10.62 -39.44 -0.51
CA GLN A 163 -10.82 -40.20 -1.75
C GLN A 163 -9.61 -41.09 -2.07
N GLU A 164 -8.40 -40.58 -1.93
CA GLU A 164 -7.17 -41.37 -2.15
C GLU A 164 -7.09 -42.57 -1.19
N MET A 165 -7.47 -42.38 0.07
CA MET A 165 -7.52 -43.49 1.04
C MET A 165 -8.56 -44.54 0.68
N VAL A 166 -9.74 -44.13 0.21
CA VAL A 166 -10.77 -45.06 -0.31
C VAL A 166 -10.24 -45.84 -1.51
N HIS A 167 -9.69 -45.15 -2.50
CA HIS A 167 -9.13 -45.80 -3.70
C HIS A 167 -8.00 -46.77 -3.35
N ARG A 168 -7.14 -46.42 -2.40
CA ARG A 168 -6.05 -47.28 -1.96
C ARG A 168 -6.55 -48.50 -1.21
N ALA A 169 -7.55 -48.34 -0.33
CA ALA A 169 -8.19 -49.44 0.38
C ALA A 169 -8.87 -50.41 -0.61
N ASP A 170 -9.61 -49.90 -1.58
CA ASP A 170 -10.23 -50.72 -2.63
C ASP A 170 -9.21 -51.45 -3.49
N SER A 171 -8.11 -50.80 -3.86
CA SER A 171 -7.04 -51.44 -4.65
C SER A 171 -6.41 -52.61 -3.88
N LEU A 172 -6.08 -52.39 -2.60
CA LEU A 172 -5.52 -53.44 -1.73
C LEU A 172 -6.51 -54.58 -1.51
N ARG A 173 -7.80 -54.27 -1.31
CA ARG A 173 -8.87 -55.26 -1.18
C ARG A 173 -8.93 -56.16 -2.41
N VAL A 174 -8.98 -55.59 -3.62
CA VAL A 174 -9.03 -56.35 -4.87
C VAL A 174 -7.79 -57.23 -5.03
N ASP A 175 -6.60 -56.71 -4.73
CA ASP A 175 -5.35 -57.46 -4.81
C ASP A 175 -5.32 -58.65 -3.83
N TRP A 176 -5.74 -58.43 -2.58
CA TRP A 176 -5.80 -59.49 -1.57
C TRP A 176 -6.87 -60.54 -1.88
N GLU A 177 -8.07 -60.12 -2.31
CA GLU A 177 -9.13 -61.04 -2.76
C GLU A 177 -8.66 -61.92 -3.93
N ALA A 178 -7.92 -61.34 -4.88
CA ALA A 178 -7.34 -62.10 -6.00
C ALA A 178 -6.31 -63.12 -5.50
N ARG A 179 -5.38 -62.71 -4.63
CA ARG A 179 -4.36 -63.61 -4.06
C ARG A 179 -4.97 -64.74 -3.25
N ILE A 180 -5.97 -64.47 -2.42
CA ILE A 180 -6.69 -65.49 -1.65
C ILE A 180 -7.34 -66.51 -2.59
N ARG A 181 -7.97 -66.03 -3.68
CA ARG A 181 -8.60 -66.88 -4.69
C ARG A 181 -7.59 -67.74 -5.45
N ASP A 182 -6.44 -67.19 -5.79
CA ASP A 182 -5.39 -67.91 -6.53
C ASP A 182 -4.68 -68.96 -5.65
N LEU A 183 -4.50 -68.67 -4.35
CA LEU A 183 -3.94 -69.61 -3.37
C LEU A 183 -4.89 -70.78 -3.08
N ASP A 184 -6.20 -70.49 -3.03
CA ASP A 184 -7.29 -71.41 -2.64
C ASP A 184 -6.89 -72.35 -1.48
N PRO A 185 -6.59 -71.80 -0.29
CA PRO A 185 -6.03 -72.58 0.81
C PRO A 185 -7.06 -73.50 1.47
N ARG A 186 -8.37 -73.22 1.36
CA ARG A 186 -9.41 -73.96 2.08
C ARG A 186 -9.50 -75.44 1.69
N PRO A 187 -9.62 -75.82 0.40
CA PRO A 187 -9.63 -77.23 0.03
C PRO A 187 -8.37 -77.98 0.47
N ARG A 188 -7.22 -77.29 0.51
CA ARG A 188 -5.96 -77.89 0.99
C ARG A 188 -5.99 -78.11 2.50
N ILE A 189 -6.41 -77.12 3.27
CA ILE A 189 -6.58 -77.19 4.73
C ILE A 189 -7.59 -78.30 5.10
N ASP A 190 -8.75 -78.34 4.46
CA ASP A 190 -9.78 -79.36 4.68
C ASP A 190 -9.25 -80.78 4.39
N SER A 191 -8.43 -80.92 3.34
CA SER A 191 -7.80 -82.21 3.01
C SER A 191 -6.79 -82.66 4.06
N ILE A 192 -6.05 -81.73 4.66
CA ILE A 192 -5.09 -81.98 5.74
C ILE A 192 -5.85 -82.34 7.02
N GLU A 193 -6.91 -81.60 7.35
CA GLU A 193 -7.77 -81.88 8.50
C GLU A 193 -8.39 -83.28 8.43
N ALA A 194 -8.91 -83.68 7.26
CA ALA A 194 -9.44 -85.02 7.05
C ALA A 194 -8.38 -86.12 7.25
N VAL A 195 -7.13 -85.86 6.88
CA VAL A 195 -6.00 -86.77 7.15
C VAL A 195 -5.67 -86.82 8.64
N VAL A 196 -5.63 -85.68 9.33
CA VAL A 196 -5.44 -85.61 10.79
C VAL A 196 -6.54 -86.42 11.50
N ALA A 197 -7.81 -86.20 11.19
CA ALA A 197 -8.94 -86.92 11.80
C ALA A 197 -8.87 -88.44 11.54
N ARG A 198 -8.44 -88.85 10.34
CA ARG A 198 -8.22 -90.27 10.01
C ARG A 198 -7.09 -90.87 10.83
N LEU A 199 -6.00 -90.14 11.03
CA LEU A 199 -4.86 -90.59 11.83
C LEU A 199 -5.22 -90.68 13.32
N GLU A 200 -5.96 -89.69 13.86
CA GLU A 200 -6.41 -89.67 15.26
C GLU A 200 -7.40 -90.81 15.59
N SER A 201 -8.32 -91.12 14.67
CA SER A 201 -9.31 -92.18 14.85
C SER A 201 -8.73 -93.61 14.73
N PHE A 202 -7.54 -93.77 14.16
CA PHE A 202 -6.90 -95.07 13.96
C PHE A 202 -6.39 -95.67 15.29
N ARG A 203 -6.91 -96.83 15.73
CA ARG A 203 -6.37 -97.54 16.91
C ARG A 203 -5.48 -98.72 16.50
N ILE A 204 -4.32 -98.83 17.13
CA ILE A 204 -3.34 -99.90 16.84
C ILE A 204 -3.88 -101.24 17.37
N THR A 205 -4.02 -102.22 16.49
CA THR A 205 -4.38 -103.61 16.80
C THR A 205 -3.46 -104.57 16.03
N PRO A 206 -3.29 -105.83 16.48
CA PRO A 206 -2.41 -106.79 15.80
C PRO A 206 -2.78 -107.06 14.33
N LEU A 207 -4.07 -106.90 13.97
CA LEU A 207 -4.59 -107.16 12.63
C LEU A 207 -4.38 -106.01 11.64
N ASN A 208 -4.24 -104.76 12.12
CA ASN A 208 -4.10 -103.56 11.27
C ASN A 208 -2.70 -102.93 11.33
N ALA A 209 -1.74 -103.54 12.06
CA ALA A 209 -0.36 -103.05 12.17
C ALA A 209 0.37 -102.91 10.82
N LEU A 210 -0.02 -103.69 9.80
CA LEU A 210 0.54 -103.61 8.44
C LEU A 210 0.15 -102.31 7.69
N GLN A 211 -0.86 -101.57 8.17
CA GLN A 211 -1.32 -100.31 7.56
C GLN A 211 -0.57 -99.07 8.09
N ILE A 212 0.21 -99.21 9.16
CA ILE A 212 0.94 -98.10 9.79
C ILE A 212 1.92 -97.40 8.83
N PRO A 213 2.72 -98.12 8.00
CA PRO A 213 3.63 -97.46 7.06
C PRO A 213 2.91 -96.57 6.03
N GLU A 214 1.74 -96.99 5.54
CA GLU A 214 0.92 -96.22 4.58
C GLU A 214 0.32 -94.98 5.23
N LEU A 215 -0.17 -95.10 6.47
CA LEU A 215 -0.71 -93.99 7.25
C LEU A 215 0.36 -92.95 7.59
N VAL A 216 1.54 -93.39 8.03
CA VAL A 216 2.69 -92.51 8.27
C VAL A 216 3.13 -91.81 6.98
N GLN A 217 3.15 -92.52 5.85
CA GLN A 217 3.50 -91.90 4.57
C GLN A 217 2.45 -90.87 4.12
N THR A 218 1.17 -91.13 4.36
CA THR A 218 0.08 -90.18 4.08
C THR A 218 0.17 -88.95 4.97
N GLY A 219 0.44 -89.14 6.26
CA GLY A 219 0.69 -88.05 7.20
C GLY A 219 1.91 -87.21 6.81
N ARG A 220 3.03 -87.84 6.40
CA ARG A 220 4.21 -87.13 5.90
C ARG A 220 3.91 -86.30 4.65
N ARG A 221 3.14 -86.84 3.69
CA ARG A 221 2.70 -86.10 2.50
C ARG A 221 1.84 -84.89 2.85
N SER A 222 0.96 -85.00 3.85
CA SER A 222 0.20 -83.86 4.36
C SER A 222 1.09 -82.82 5.05
N LEU A 223 2.15 -83.26 5.74
CA LEU A 223 3.15 -82.38 6.37
C LEU A 223 3.99 -81.61 5.33
N ASP A 224 4.40 -82.28 4.25
CA ASP A 224 5.03 -81.63 3.10
C ASP A 224 4.07 -80.60 2.45
N GLY A 225 2.77 -80.95 2.39
CA GLY A 225 1.70 -80.06 1.97
C GLY A 225 1.62 -78.79 2.82
N ILE A 226 1.60 -78.92 4.16
CA ILE A 226 1.67 -77.79 5.09
C ILE A 226 2.95 -76.98 4.85
N THR A 227 4.11 -77.63 4.77
CA THR A 227 5.42 -76.99 4.56
C THR A 227 5.47 -76.14 3.28
N SER A 228 4.76 -76.58 2.23
CA SER A 228 4.67 -75.84 0.96
C SER A 228 3.66 -74.68 0.96
N LEU A 229 2.57 -74.79 1.75
CA LEU A 229 1.49 -73.82 1.82
C LEU A 229 1.78 -72.71 2.85
N ARG A 230 2.40 -73.08 3.97
CA ARG A 230 2.81 -72.20 5.08
C ARG A 230 3.51 -70.92 4.60
N PRO A 231 4.63 -70.95 3.85
CA PRO A 231 5.32 -69.73 3.46
C PRO A 231 4.48 -68.83 2.53
N GLN A 232 3.51 -69.38 1.81
CA GLN A 232 2.64 -68.62 0.93
C GLN A 232 1.53 -67.90 1.72
N VAL A 233 0.96 -68.56 2.74
CA VAL A 233 -0.01 -67.97 3.67
C VAL A 233 0.67 -66.93 4.57
N GLU A 234 1.88 -67.22 5.08
CA GLU A 234 2.67 -66.27 5.87
C GLU A 234 3.06 -65.02 5.05
N SER A 235 3.42 -65.19 3.77
CA SER A 235 3.68 -64.07 2.87
C SER A 235 2.43 -63.22 2.64
N LEU A 236 1.26 -63.84 2.45
CA LEU A 236 0.00 -63.13 2.31
C LEU A 236 -0.35 -62.38 3.61
N GLU A 237 -0.15 -62.99 4.77
CA GLU A 237 -0.34 -62.37 6.07
C GLU A 237 0.55 -61.15 6.26
N GLN A 238 1.84 -61.29 5.91
CA GLN A 238 2.79 -60.17 6.00
C GLN A 238 2.40 -59.02 5.07
N ASP A 239 1.95 -59.33 3.85
CA ASP A 239 1.49 -58.33 2.88
C ASP A 239 0.21 -57.63 3.36
N VAL A 240 -0.74 -58.37 3.91
CA VAL A 240 -1.97 -57.83 4.52
C VAL A 240 -1.61 -56.93 5.71
N ARG A 241 -0.77 -57.40 6.62
CA ARG A 241 -0.34 -56.63 7.80
C ARG A 241 0.38 -55.35 7.41
N SER A 242 1.28 -55.43 6.42
CA SER A 242 2.02 -54.29 5.90
C SER A 242 1.08 -53.27 5.24
N GLY A 243 0.19 -53.72 4.34
CA GLY A 243 -0.76 -52.83 3.68
C GLY A 243 -1.75 -52.17 4.65
N LEU A 244 -2.29 -52.93 5.62
CA LEU A 244 -3.16 -52.39 6.67
C LEU A 244 -2.44 -51.35 7.53
N SER A 245 -1.15 -51.54 7.84
CA SER A 245 -0.37 -50.52 8.57
C SER A 245 -0.21 -49.21 7.80
N THR A 246 -0.30 -49.25 6.46
CA THR A 246 -0.27 -48.03 5.63
C THR A 246 -1.65 -47.38 5.44
N LEU A 247 -2.75 -48.10 5.72
CA LEU A 247 -4.12 -47.61 5.66
C LEU A 247 -4.55 -47.03 7.02
N THR A 248 -3.85 -46.02 7.51
CA THR A 248 -4.24 -45.32 8.74
C THR A 248 -4.68 -43.90 8.42
N VAL A 249 -5.95 -43.58 8.67
CA VAL A 249 -6.44 -42.19 8.61
C VAL A 249 -5.95 -41.44 9.84
N SER A 250 -4.77 -40.82 9.73
CA SER A 250 -4.17 -40.11 10.86
C SER A 250 -4.99 -38.86 11.23
N GLN A 251 -5.39 -38.77 12.50
CA GLN A 251 -6.18 -37.65 13.01
C GLN A 251 -5.41 -36.32 12.86
N ASP A 252 -4.11 -36.32 13.17
CA ASP A 252 -3.27 -35.12 13.08
C ASP A 252 -3.09 -34.60 11.65
N LEU A 253 -3.08 -35.48 10.64
CA LEU A 253 -3.04 -35.04 9.24
C LEU A 253 -4.39 -34.48 8.82
N VAL A 254 -5.49 -35.16 9.16
CA VAL A 254 -6.85 -34.69 8.86
C VAL A 254 -7.09 -33.32 9.50
N ASP A 255 -6.65 -33.10 10.74
CA ASP A 255 -6.84 -31.81 11.42
C ASP A 255 -5.96 -30.70 10.80
N ARG A 256 -4.75 -31.03 10.32
CA ARG A 256 -3.92 -30.08 9.55
C ARG A 256 -4.53 -29.73 8.19
N LEU A 257 -4.98 -30.73 7.42
CA LEU A 257 -5.61 -30.52 6.12
C LEU A 257 -6.92 -29.73 6.26
N ARG A 258 -7.70 -29.96 7.34
CA ARG A 258 -8.86 -29.14 7.67
C ARG A 258 -8.52 -27.69 7.95
N ALA A 259 -7.42 -27.44 8.66
CA ALA A 259 -6.98 -26.07 8.91
C ALA A 259 -6.56 -25.38 7.60
N GLU A 260 -5.97 -26.11 6.66
CA GLU A 260 -5.62 -25.63 5.32
C GLU A 260 -6.87 -25.36 4.47
N ASP A 261 -7.84 -26.27 4.47
CA ASP A 261 -9.13 -26.09 3.78
C ASP A 261 -9.90 -24.87 4.30
N LEU A 262 -9.87 -24.63 5.62
CA LEU A 262 -10.46 -23.43 6.22
C LEU A 262 -9.70 -22.15 5.84
N ALA A 263 -8.37 -22.21 5.72
CA ALA A 263 -7.58 -21.07 5.28
C ALA A 263 -7.84 -20.75 3.79
N TYR A 264 -7.94 -21.77 2.95
CA TYR A 264 -8.33 -21.65 1.55
C TYR A 264 -9.75 -21.05 1.44
N ALA A 265 -10.72 -21.60 2.16
CA ALA A 265 -12.09 -21.09 2.13
C ALA A 265 -12.20 -19.65 2.65
N ARG A 266 -11.40 -19.28 3.66
CA ARG A 266 -11.27 -17.88 4.12
C ARG A 266 -10.70 -16.96 3.05
N SER A 267 -9.73 -17.43 2.26
CA SER A 267 -9.14 -16.62 1.18
C SER A 267 -10.12 -16.32 0.04
N LEU A 268 -11.16 -17.15 -0.12
CA LEU A 268 -12.25 -16.92 -1.07
C LEU A 268 -13.26 -15.89 -0.60
N LEU A 269 -13.28 -15.56 0.70
CA LEU A 269 -14.09 -14.46 1.22
C LEU A 269 -13.46 -13.15 0.77
N ALA A 270 -14.22 -12.33 0.04
CA ALA A 270 -13.79 -11.01 -0.36
C ALA A 270 -13.85 -10.04 0.83
N ILE A 271 -12.97 -10.25 1.82
CA ILE A 271 -12.83 -9.35 2.97
C ILE A 271 -12.09 -8.10 2.46
N PRO A 272 -12.74 -6.92 2.39
CA PRO A 272 -12.05 -5.71 2.01
C PRO A 272 -10.94 -5.41 3.02
N THR A 273 -9.81 -4.88 2.56
CA THR A 273 -8.74 -4.41 3.46
C THR A 273 -9.18 -3.13 4.15
N LEU A 274 -9.82 -3.28 5.31
CA LEU A 274 -10.34 -2.19 6.14
C LEU A 274 -9.26 -1.64 7.09
N ASP A 275 -8.13 -1.25 6.53
CA ASP A 275 -6.98 -0.79 7.30
C ASP A 275 -6.81 0.73 7.18
N ALA A 276 -6.35 1.38 8.25
CA ALA A 276 -6.15 2.83 8.24
C ALA A 276 -5.26 3.35 7.08
N PRO A 277 -4.19 2.63 6.66
CA PRO A 277 -3.36 3.02 5.52
C PRO A 277 -4.05 2.93 4.15
N THR A 278 -5.16 2.19 4.01
CA THR A 278 -5.95 2.13 2.76
C THR A 278 -7.12 3.11 2.81
N ILE A 279 -7.78 3.25 3.96
CA ILE A 279 -8.92 4.15 4.13
C ILE A 279 -8.50 5.62 4.08
N SER A 280 -7.40 6.02 4.73
CA SER A 280 -7.03 7.44 4.77
C SER A 280 -6.74 8.03 3.37
N PRO A 281 -5.97 7.36 2.49
CA PRO A 281 -5.81 7.80 1.10
C PRO A 281 -7.12 7.77 0.31
N ALA A 282 -8.00 6.80 0.53
CA ALA A 282 -9.29 6.73 -0.16
C ALA A 282 -10.22 7.91 0.22
N LEU A 283 -10.19 8.35 1.47
CA LEU A 283 -11.00 9.47 1.97
C LEU A 283 -10.44 10.84 1.58
N PHE A 284 -9.11 11.00 1.65
CA PHE A 284 -8.47 12.31 1.59
C PHE A 284 -7.49 12.48 0.43
N GLY A 285 -7.24 11.44 -0.37
CA GLY A 285 -6.25 11.46 -1.44
C GLY A 285 -6.52 12.53 -2.49
N ASN A 286 -7.78 12.68 -2.91
CA ASN A 286 -8.15 13.68 -3.91
C ASN A 286 -8.01 15.10 -3.37
N THR A 287 -8.40 15.33 -2.10
CA THR A 287 -8.18 16.61 -1.42
C THR A 287 -6.70 16.89 -1.23
N ALA A 288 -5.88 15.90 -0.87
CA ALA A 288 -4.44 16.07 -0.74
C ALA A 288 -3.81 16.48 -2.07
N LEU A 289 -4.20 15.83 -3.18
CA LEU A 289 -3.74 16.17 -4.52
C LEU A 289 -4.11 17.59 -4.93
N SER A 290 -5.34 18.05 -4.64
CA SER A 290 -5.79 19.39 -5.05
C SER A 290 -4.95 20.51 -4.43
N TRP A 291 -4.39 20.30 -3.24
CA TRP A 291 -3.51 21.25 -2.56
C TRP A 291 -2.02 21.06 -2.89
N LEU A 292 -1.56 19.82 -2.99
CA LEU A 292 -0.15 19.53 -3.24
C LEU A 292 0.25 19.75 -4.70
N LYS A 293 -0.67 19.55 -5.66
CA LYS A 293 -0.40 19.74 -7.08
C LYS A 293 0.02 21.20 -7.41
N PRO A 294 -0.70 22.25 -6.97
CA PRO A 294 -0.23 23.63 -7.13
C PRO A 294 1.11 23.90 -6.43
N ALA A 295 1.31 23.35 -5.22
CA ALA A 295 2.56 23.54 -4.48
C ALA A 295 3.77 22.94 -5.21
N LEU A 296 3.62 21.72 -5.76
CA LEU A 296 4.66 21.07 -6.55
C LEU A 296 4.93 21.82 -7.87
N TYR A 297 3.88 22.30 -8.54
CA TYR A 297 4.04 23.15 -9.73
C TYR A 297 4.90 24.37 -9.44
N TRP A 298 4.59 25.13 -8.39
CA TRP A 298 5.34 26.33 -8.03
C TRP A 298 6.76 26.02 -7.53
N ALA A 299 6.95 24.92 -6.82
CA ALA A 299 8.29 24.46 -6.42
C ALA A 299 9.18 24.16 -7.63
N ARG A 300 8.65 23.50 -8.67
CA ARG A 300 9.38 23.23 -9.92
C ARG A 300 9.54 24.48 -10.78
N ALA A 301 8.53 25.35 -10.84
CA ALA A 301 8.61 26.61 -11.57
C ALA A 301 9.69 27.54 -10.99
N ALA A 302 9.88 27.52 -9.67
CA ALA A 302 10.91 28.31 -9.00
C ALA A 302 12.33 27.97 -9.47
N GLU A 303 12.60 26.73 -9.90
CA GLU A 303 13.91 26.31 -10.44
C GLU A 303 14.33 27.11 -11.68
N ARG A 304 13.35 27.60 -12.44
CA ARG A 304 13.61 28.38 -13.64
C ARG A 304 14.11 29.78 -13.31
N PHE A 305 13.58 30.38 -12.25
CA PHE A 305 13.85 31.76 -11.88
C PHE A 305 15.00 31.89 -10.88
N LEU A 306 15.32 30.81 -10.16
CA LEU A 306 16.40 30.78 -9.18
C LEU A 306 17.64 30.10 -9.78
N PRO A 307 18.76 30.83 -9.94
CA PRO A 307 19.97 30.26 -10.54
C PRO A 307 20.54 29.13 -9.67
N PRO A 308 21.13 28.09 -10.29
CA PRO A 308 21.82 27.04 -9.55
C PRO A 308 23.09 27.59 -8.89
N GLY A 309 23.58 26.90 -7.86
CA GLY A 309 24.83 27.23 -7.16
C GLY A 309 26.12 26.95 -7.93
N LEU A 310 26.14 27.30 -9.22
CA LEU A 310 27.31 27.22 -10.06
C LEU A 310 28.16 28.48 -9.86
N ASP A 311 29.43 28.28 -9.52
CA ASP A 311 30.39 29.37 -9.40
C ASP A 311 30.68 29.96 -10.78
N PRO A 312 30.32 31.24 -11.05
CA PRO A 312 30.49 31.86 -12.37
C PRO A 312 31.97 31.99 -12.79
N ARG A 313 32.91 31.86 -11.84
CA ARG A 313 34.36 31.84 -12.09
C ARG A 313 34.80 30.53 -12.72
N LYS A 314 34.07 29.43 -12.51
CA LYS A 314 34.39 28.09 -13.02
C LYS A 314 33.73 27.87 -14.37
N ARG A 315 34.52 27.61 -15.42
CA ARG A 315 34.02 27.26 -16.75
C ARG A 315 34.61 25.94 -17.23
N PRO A 316 33.85 25.12 -17.99
CA PRO A 316 34.42 23.95 -18.65
C PRO A 316 35.59 24.38 -19.53
N GLY A 317 36.73 23.71 -19.38
CA GLY A 317 37.89 23.91 -20.23
C GLY A 317 37.59 23.45 -21.67
N PRO A 318 38.39 23.89 -22.66
CA PRO A 318 38.21 23.49 -24.05
C PRO A 318 38.17 21.97 -24.21
N SER A 319 37.31 21.45 -25.10
CA SER A 319 37.16 20.01 -25.41
C SER A 319 38.39 19.34 -26.07
N ARG A 320 39.55 19.99 -26.03
CA ARG A 320 40.81 19.52 -26.60
C ARG A 320 41.44 18.55 -25.61
N ALA A 321 41.90 17.38 -26.07
CA ALA A 321 42.43 16.31 -25.19
C ALA A 321 43.52 16.76 -24.19
N ARG A 322 44.32 17.78 -24.53
CA ARG A 322 45.39 18.32 -23.66
C ARG A 322 44.98 19.54 -22.80
N ALA A 323 43.75 20.03 -22.95
CA ALA A 323 43.21 21.18 -22.23
C ALA A 323 41.87 20.89 -21.53
N LYS A 324 41.52 19.59 -21.40
CA LYS A 324 40.36 19.12 -20.65
C LYS A 324 40.60 19.40 -19.16
N GLY A 325 39.73 20.18 -18.53
CA GLY A 325 39.86 20.64 -17.14
C GLY A 325 38.84 21.71 -16.81
N THR A 326 39.02 22.42 -15.70
CA THR A 326 38.18 23.58 -15.31
C THR A 326 39.02 24.85 -15.44
N THR A 327 38.52 25.81 -16.21
CA THR A 327 39.11 27.16 -16.26
C THR A 327 38.56 27.95 -15.08
N TYR A 328 39.44 28.60 -14.33
CA TYR A 328 39.06 29.55 -13.27
C TYR A 328 39.41 30.97 -13.71
N ASP A 329 38.43 31.87 -13.71
CA ASP A 329 38.65 33.29 -13.98
C ASP A 329 39.08 33.97 -12.68
N PHE A 330 40.36 34.36 -12.59
CA PHE A 330 40.91 35.11 -11.45
C PHE A 330 40.86 36.61 -11.78
N ARG A 331 39.99 37.37 -11.11
CA ARG A 331 39.91 38.83 -11.24
C ARG A 331 40.25 39.51 -9.91
N GLU A 332 40.95 40.64 -9.97
CA GLU A 332 41.27 41.45 -8.79
C GLU A 332 40.07 42.34 -8.41
N GLY A 333 39.59 42.24 -7.16
CA GLY A 333 38.54 43.12 -6.60
C GLY A 333 37.38 42.39 -5.91
N ALA A 334 36.50 43.15 -5.24
CA ALA A 334 35.23 42.64 -4.73
C ALA A 334 34.31 42.30 -5.92
N GLU A 335 34.01 41.02 -6.10
CA GLU A 335 33.21 40.56 -7.23
C GLU A 335 31.73 40.55 -6.85
N TYR A 336 30.98 41.46 -7.46
CA TYR A 336 29.54 41.53 -7.30
C TYR A 336 28.84 40.61 -8.31
N PRO A 337 27.71 39.97 -7.94
CA PRO A 337 26.82 39.34 -8.92
C PRO A 337 26.23 40.41 -9.85
N ASP A 338 25.60 40.00 -10.95
CA ASP A 338 24.95 40.96 -11.85
C ASP A 338 23.70 41.59 -11.21
N PHE A 339 23.08 40.87 -10.28
CA PHE A 339 21.98 41.34 -9.44
C PHE A 339 22.14 40.84 -8.01
N LEU A 340 21.97 41.71 -7.02
CA LEU A 340 21.85 41.36 -5.60
C LEU A 340 20.92 42.33 -4.89
N LEU A 341 19.90 41.79 -4.25
CA LEU A 341 19.11 42.46 -3.22
C LEU A 341 19.56 41.96 -1.85
N GLN A 342 20.19 42.83 -1.06
CA GLN A 342 20.69 42.47 0.27
C GLN A 342 19.55 42.34 1.28
N GLU A 343 18.68 43.35 1.36
CA GLU A 343 17.52 43.37 2.24
C GLU A 343 16.32 44.04 1.54
N GLY A 344 15.14 43.44 1.62
CA GLY A 344 13.90 43.98 1.12
C GLY A 344 12.78 43.81 2.14
N ASP A 345 12.09 44.90 2.49
CA ASP A 345 10.91 44.90 3.35
C ASP A 345 9.66 45.27 2.52
N LEU A 346 8.63 44.43 2.59
CA LEU A 346 7.39 44.62 1.82
C LEU A 346 6.17 44.53 2.74
N GLY A 347 5.23 45.46 2.58
CA GLY A 347 3.89 45.35 3.16
C GLY A 347 2.92 44.77 2.15
N LEU A 348 2.49 43.52 2.36
CA LEU A 348 1.57 42.81 1.46
C LEU A 348 0.13 42.94 1.94
N LEU A 349 -0.79 43.24 1.02
CA LEU A 349 -2.23 43.19 1.22
C LEU A 349 -2.85 42.22 0.21
N ILE A 350 -3.42 41.13 0.69
CA ILE A 350 -4.21 40.22 -0.13
C ILE A 350 -5.66 40.66 0.00
N GLU A 351 -6.22 41.22 -1.08
CA GLU A 351 -7.61 41.68 -1.12
C GLU A 351 -8.59 40.52 -1.43
N GLY A 352 -9.87 40.76 -1.17
CA GLY A 352 -10.95 39.80 -1.38
C GLY A 352 -11.42 39.06 -0.12
N SER A 353 -12.13 37.96 -0.35
CA SER A 353 -12.75 37.11 0.68
C SER A 353 -12.14 35.70 0.75
N GLY A 354 -10.99 35.49 0.10
CA GLY A 354 -10.30 34.20 0.11
C GLY A 354 -9.65 33.88 1.47
N ALA A 355 -9.31 32.61 1.68
CA ALA A 355 -8.75 32.11 2.95
C ALA A 355 -7.44 32.80 3.37
N LEU A 356 -6.72 33.43 2.44
CA LEU A 356 -5.47 34.17 2.70
C LEU A 356 -5.64 35.69 2.70
N ALA A 357 -6.87 36.22 2.61
CA ALA A 357 -7.07 37.68 2.62
C ALA A 357 -6.53 38.31 3.91
N GLY A 358 -5.88 39.47 3.80
CA GLY A 358 -5.31 40.18 4.95
C GLY A 358 -4.00 40.91 4.65
N SER A 359 -3.45 41.51 5.70
CA SER A 359 -2.17 42.24 5.64
C SER A 359 -1.05 41.41 6.24
N TYR A 360 0.11 41.43 5.59
CA TYR A 360 1.29 40.66 5.96
C TYR A 360 2.55 41.52 5.86
N THR A 361 3.50 41.25 6.74
CA THR A 361 4.85 41.84 6.68
C THR A 361 5.80 40.83 6.07
N THR A 362 6.54 41.24 5.06
CA THR A 362 7.48 40.36 4.36
C THR A 362 8.88 40.95 4.41
N ARG A 363 9.86 40.08 4.62
CA ARG A 363 11.28 40.40 4.49
C ARG A 363 11.95 39.39 3.56
N ILE A 364 12.78 39.89 2.66
CA ILE A 364 13.57 39.11 1.72
C ILE A 364 15.03 39.52 1.91
N ARG A 365 15.95 38.56 2.01
CA ARG A 365 17.38 38.82 2.11
C ARG A 365 18.18 37.95 1.15
N GLY A 366 19.21 38.53 0.55
CA GLY A 366 20.18 37.79 -0.26
C GLY A 366 19.64 37.26 -1.58
N LEU A 367 18.59 37.86 -2.17
CA LEU A 367 18.13 37.50 -3.51
C LEU A 367 19.21 37.90 -4.53
N THR A 368 19.75 36.94 -5.29
CA THR A 368 20.94 37.16 -6.13
C THR A 368 20.92 36.34 -7.41
N SER A 369 21.58 36.87 -8.46
CA SER A 369 21.80 36.13 -9.70
C SER A 369 22.98 35.15 -9.65
N ALA A 370 23.84 35.23 -8.62
CA ALA A 370 24.97 34.30 -8.44
C ALA A 370 25.14 33.91 -6.95
N PRO A 371 24.34 32.96 -6.45
CA PRO A 371 24.33 32.58 -5.03
C PRO A 371 25.66 31.98 -4.56
N ALA A 372 26.34 31.18 -5.39
CA ALA A 372 27.67 30.63 -5.09
C ALA A 372 28.76 31.72 -4.94
N LEU A 373 28.59 32.88 -5.59
CA LEU A 373 29.50 34.01 -5.48
C LEU A 373 29.31 34.77 -4.16
N VAL A 374 28.05 34.99 -3.76
CA VAL A 374 27.67 35.68 -2.52
C VAL A 374 27.97 34.83 -1.28
N GLY A 375 27.82 33.50 -1.40
CA GLY A 375 28.16 32.55 -0.34
C GLY A 375 27.22 32.60 0.87
N ARG A 376 26.01 33.14 0.69
CA ARG A 376 24.95 33.17 1.72
C ARG A 376 23.62 32.72 1.10
N PRO A 377 22.77 31.99 1.84
CA PRO A 377 21.46 31.58 1.36
C PRO A 377 20.53 32.78 1.23
N MET A 378 19.51 32.63 0.38
CA MET A 378 18.40 33.57 0.33
C MET A 378 17.42 33.24 1.46
N GLU A 379 16.98 34.26 2.20
CA GLU A 379 16.03 34.11 3.30
C GLU A 379 14.76 34.91 2.99
N ILE A 380 13.59 34.30 3.20
CA ILE A 380 12.29 34.95 3.09
C ILE A 380 11.55 34.72 4.40
N SER A 381 10.98 35.77 4.98
CA SER A 381 10.06 35.65 6.11
C SER A 381 8.79 36.44 5.84
N ILE A 382 7.62 35.82 6.02
CA ILE A 382 6.31 36.48 5.95
C ILE A 382 5.62 36.28 7.29
N GLY A 383 5.18 37.37 7.90
CA GLY A 383 4.56 37.37 9.22
C GLY A 383 3.21 38.06 9.25
N ARG A 384 2.32 37.55 10.10
CA ARG A 384 1.06 38.17 10.51
C ARG A 384 0.78 37.76 11.95
N GLU A 385 0.66 38.76 12.82
CA GLU A 385 0.44 38.53 14.25
C GLU A 385 -1.05 38.57 14.64
N GLU A 386 -1.87 39.39 13.95
CA GLU A 386 -3.30 39.47 14.24
C GLU A 386 -4.11 39.74 12.96
N GLY A 387 -5.20 39.00 12.80
CA GLY A 387 -6.02 39.03 11.59
C GLY A 387 -7.51 38.86 11.88
N ALA A 388 -8.32 39.77 11.34
CA ALA A 388 -9.79 39.70 11.43
C ALA A 388 -10.46 38.95 10.26
N ARG A 389 -9.73 38.75 9.15
CA ARG A 389 -10.16 37.99 7.95
C ARG A 389 -8.99 37.12 7.50
N GLY A 390 -9.25 35.89 7.05
CA GLY A 390 -8.21 34.93 6.70
C GLY A 390 -7.54 34.33 7.96
N PRO A 391 -6.27 33.88 7.90
CA PRO A 391 -5.59 33.33 9.07
C PRO A 391 -5.47 34.37 10.18
N ARG A 392 -5.70 33.96 11.42
CA ARG A 392 -5.47 34.80 12.60
C ARG A 392 -3.98 35.13 12.75
N THR A 393 -3.13 34.11 12.61
CA THR A 393 -1.68 34.26 12.60
C THR A 393 -1.09 33.50 11.40
N LEU A 394 0.00 34.02 10.85
CA LEU A 394 0.77 33.37 9.80
C LEU A 394 2.25 33.63 10.04
N ASP A 395 3.04 32.58 10.04
CA ASP A 395 4.51 32.63 10.04
C ASP A 395 5.02 31.75 8.90
N LEU A 396 5.62 32.36 7.89
CA LEU A 396 6.34 31.70 6.82
C LEU A 396 7.81 32.04 6.95
N SER A 397 8.66 31.02 6.93
CA SER A 397 10.10 31.15 6.79
C SER A 397 10.58 30.24 5.66
N ALA A 398 11.35 30.79 4.73
CA ALA A 398 11.99 30.03 3.68
C ALA A 398 13.48 30.37 3.61
N VAL A 399 14.30 29.33 3.44
CA VAL A 399 15.74 29.42 3.24
C VAL A 399 16.07 28.64 1.98
N LEU A 400 16.56 29.34 0.96
CA LEU A 400 16.96 28.77 -0.33
C LEU A 400 18.48 28.80 -0.42
N ASP A 401 19.13 27.66 -0.12
CA ASP A 401 20.58 27.53 -0.14
C ASP A 401 21.04 26.95 -1.48
N HIS A 402 21.25 27.88 -2.42
CA HIS A 402 21.85 27.62 -3.72
C HIS A 402 23.34 28.04 -3.71
N THR A 403 24.03 28.03 -2.57
CA THR A 403 25.46 28.44 -2.52
C THR A 403 26.38 27.37 -3.10
N THR A 404 25.89 26.14 -3.24
CA THR A 404 26.62 25.00 -3.81
C THR A 404 25.82 24.34 -4.95
N PRO A 405 26.47 23.49 -5.78
CA PRO A 405 25.74 22.77 -6.83
C PRO A 405 24.63 21.85 -6.32
N VAL A 406 24.70 21.40 -5.06
CA VAL A 406 23.62 20.65 -4.41
C VAL A 406 22.71 21.65 -3.71
N ILE A 407 21.51 21.83 -4.26
CA ILE A 407 20.49 22.75 -3.75
C ILE A 407 19.96 22.22 -2.41
N ARG A 408 19.88 23.11 -1.41
CA ARG A 408 19.26 22.80 -0.11
C ARG A 408 18.23 23.86 0.23
N ASP A 409 16.97 23.52 0.07
CA ASP A 409 15.89 24.47 0.35
C ASP A 409 15.07 23.99 1.52
N SER A 410 14.57 24.94 2.30
CA SER A 410 13.60 24.68 3.35
C SER A 410 12.54 25.75 3.36
N VAL A 411 11.29 25.33 3.53
CA VAL A 411 10.15 26.22 3.74
C VAL A 411 9.38 25.70 4.94
N ARG A 412 8.98 26.60 5.83
CA ARG A 412 8.07 26.34 6.92
C ARG A 412 6.98 27.40 6.90
N LEU A 413 5.74 26.98 6.94
CA LEU A 413 4.58 27.84 7.05
C LEU A 413 3.69 27.31 8.17
N THR A 414 3.37 28.18 9.13
CA THR A 414 2.44 27.90 10.22
C THR A 414 1.32 28.91 10.15
N MET A 415 0.08 28.43 10.17
CA MET A 415 -1.12 29.27 10.18
C MET A 415 -2.08 28.78 11.25
N THR A 416 -2.65 29.69 12.02
CA THR A 416 -3.68 29.37 13.03
C THR A 416 -4.96 30.14 12.77
N GLY A 417 -6.11 29.53 13.08
CA GLY A 417 -7.41 30.16 12.84
C GLY A 417 -7.64 30.41 11.37
N VAL A 418 -7.24 29.46 10.52
CA VAL A 418 -7.51 29.48 9.08
C VAL A 418 -8.74 28.61 8.81
N ASP A 419 -9.63 29.07 7.93
CA ASP A 419 -10.74 28.25 7.44
C ASP A 419 -10.19 27.09 6.59
N LEU A 420 -10.29 25.88 7.12
CA LEU A 420 -9.91 24.67 6.41
C LEU A 420 -11.00 24.28 5.41
N PRO A 421 -10.62 23.69 4.26
CA PRO A 421 -11.58 23.35 3.22
C PRO A 421 -12.55 22.28 3.69
N ARG A 422 -13.79 22.37 3.22
CA ARG A 422 -14.76 21.29 3.32
C ARG A 422 -14.32 20.11 2.44
N ILE A 423 -14.36 18.91 2.99
CA ILE A 423 -13.93 17.68 2.32
C ILE A 423 -15.15 16.83 2.00
N THR A 424 -15.49 16.69 0.72
CA THR A 424 -16.55 15.79 0.26
C THR A 424 -16.06 14.35 0.35
N ILE A 425 -16.88 13.48 0.92
CA ILE A 425 -16.59 12.05 1.03
C ILE A 425 -17.76 11.26 0.45
N ASP A 426 -17.66 10.96 -0.84
CA ASP A 426 -18.72 10.34 -1.63
C ASP A 426 -19.17 9.00 -1.05
N ALA A 427 -18.22 8.19 -0.56
CA ALA A 427 -18.47 6.90 0.10
C ALA A 427 -19.45 6.98 1.28
N PHE A 428 -19.58 8.16 1.90
CA PHE A 428 -20.45 8.40 3.05
C PHE A 428 -21.62 9.37 2.75
N GLY A 429 -21.78 9.81 1.50
CA GLY A 429 -22.90 10.66 1.07
C GLY A 429 -22.94 12.04 1.76
N GLY A 430 -21.77 12.58 2.12
CA GLY A 430 -21.70 13.85 2.83
C GLY A 430 -20.32 14.49 2.79
N ALA A 431 -20.18 15.57 3.53
CA ALA A 431 -18.96 16.34 3.60
C ALA A 431 -18.54 16.61 5.04
N LEU A 432 -17.24 16.49 5.27
CA LEU A 432 -16.58 16.88 6.50
C LEU A 432 -16.31 18.39 6.47
N ASP A 433 -16.91 19.11 7.40
CA ASP A 433 -16.64 20.52 7.62
C ASP A 433 -15.60 20.64 8.73
N LEU A 434 -14.39 21.08 8.38
CA LEU A 434 -13.29 21.23 9.32
C LEU A 434 -13.29 22.60 10.01
N GLY A 435 -14.08 23.57 9.55
CA GLY A 435 -14.13 24.92 10.12
C GLY A 435 -12.76 25.60 10.25
N GLU A 436 -12.62 26.46 11.26
CA GLU A 436 -11.33 27.10 11.60
C GLU A 436 -10.39 26.10 12.28
N GLY A 437 -9.15 26.01 11.77
CA GLY A 437 -8.12 25.13 12.31
C GLY A 437 -6.70 25.69 12.19
N GLU A 438 -5.74 24.81 12.37
CA GLU A 438 -4.31 25.04 12.19
C GLU A 438 -3.81 24.34 10.93
N ASN A 439 -2.89 24.99 10.23
CA ASN A 439 -2.20 24.44 9.09
C ASN A 439 -0.69 24.60 9.27
N LEU A 440 0.04 23.48 9.27
CA LEU A 440 1.48 23.44 9.24
C LEU A 440 1.95 22.83 7.92
N PHE A 441 2.69 23.61 7.14
CA PHE A 441 3.39 23.15 5.95
C PHE A 441 4.89 23.20 6.18
N MET A 442 5.58 22.15 5.77
CA MET A 442 7.02 22.07 5.72
C MET A 442 7.45 21.51 4.37
N LEU A 443 8.45 22.11 3.74
CA LEU A 443 9.13 21.59 2.57
C LEU A 443 10.62 21.53 2.90
N ARG A 444 11.27 20.43 2.56
CA ARG A 444 12.72 20.31 2.53
C ARG A 444 13.13 19.73 1.20
N ARG A 445 14.17 20.30 0.60
CA ARG A 445 14.78 19.84 -0.63
C ARG A 445 16.26 19.59 -0.40
N ASP A 446 16.77 18.48 -0.92
CA ASP A 446 18.20 18.17 -0.96
C ASP A 446 18.53 17.58 -2.33
N GLY A 447 19.14 18.41 -3.19
CA GLY A 447 19.35 18.09 -4.60
C GLY A 447 18.03 17.87 -5.34
N GLU A 448 17.83 16.65 -5.83
CA GLU A 448 16.59 16.23 -6.52
C GLU A 448 15.56 15.60 -5.57
N GLN A 449 15.91 15.37 -4.30
CA GLN A 449 14.99 14.78 -3.33
C GLN A 449 14.19 15.86 -2.63
N ILE A 450 12.89 15.62 -2.48
CA ILE A 450 11.96 16.48 -1.75
C ILE A 450 11.27 15.72 -0.64
N GLU A 451 10.96 16.45 0.41
CA GLU A 451 10.15 16.01 1.53
C GLU A 451 9.22 17.18 1.90
N ALA A 452 7.94 17.06 1.55
CA ALA A 452 6.91 18.00 1.94
C ALA A 452 5.95 17.35 2.94
N ARG A 453 5.54 18.08 3.97
CA ARG A 453 4.51 17.67 4.92
C ARG A 453 3.53 18.80 5.10
N MET A 454 2.25 18.50 4.91
CA MET A 454 1.11 19.35 5.23
C MET A 454 0.35 18.66 6.36
N HIS A 455 0.15 19.37 7.47
CA HIS A 455 -0.53 18.85 8.66
C HIS A 455 -1.65 19.82 9.04
N TRP A 456 -2.89 19.33 8.98
CA TRP A 456 -4.07 20.08 9.39
C TRP A 456 -4.61 19.57 10.71
N VAL A 457 -5.00 20.49 11.57
CA VAL A 457 -5.64 20.19 12.85
C VAL A 457 -6.89 21.03 12.97
N SER A 458 -8.01 20.40 13.33
CA SER A 458 -9.26 21.10 13.67
C SER A 458 -9.88 20.54 14.93
N ASP A 459 -10.35 21.44 15.79
CA ASP A 459 -11.14 21.14 16.99
C ASP A 459 -12.65 21.43 16.77
N ARG A 460 -13.07 21.92 15.59
CA ARG A 460 -14.46 22.29 15.28
C ARG A 460 -14.98 21.53 14.06
N VAL A 461 -15.15 20.23 14.25
CA VAL A 461 -15.51 19.32 13.16
C VAL A 461 -17.02 19.14 13.09
N GLY A 462 -17.57 19.34 11.89
CA GLY A 462 -18.97 19.12 11.57
C GLY A 462 -19.15 18.11 10.43
N TRP A 463 -20.31 17.47 10.39
CA TRP A 463 -20.74 16.65 9.26
C TRP A 463 -21.92 17.33 8.57
N VAL A 464 -21.83 17.53 7.26
CA VAL A 464 -22.90 18.13 6.44
C VAL A 464 -23.35 17.12 5.40
N ARG A 465 -24.66 16.83 5.37
CA ARG A 465 -25.26 15.94 4.37
C ARG A 465 -25.40 16.66 3.03
N GLU A 466 -24.98 16.02 1.94
CA GLU A 466 -25.29 16.49 0.59
C GLU A 466 -26.58 15.83 0.07
N GLY A 467 -27.50 16.63 -0.49
CA GLY A 467 -28.41 16.13 -1.53
C GLY A 467 -29.66 15.32 -1.15
N MET A 468 -30.15 15.26 0.10
CA MET A 468 -31.52 14.77 0.37
C MET A 468 -32.26 15.66 1.39
N PRO A 469 -33.50 16.12 1.09
CA PRO A 469 -34.33 16.76 2.11
C PRO A 469 -34.53 15.74 3.25
N ALA A 470 -34.37 16.21 4.49
CA ALA A 470 -34.82 15.45 5.64
C ALA A 470 -36.25 14.98 5.37
N ALA A 471 -36.48 13.67 5.31
CA ALA A 471 -37.83 13.15 5.25
C ALA A 471 -38.61 13.81 6.39
N PRO A 472 -39.76 14.46 6.11
CA PRO A 472 -40.54 15.10 7.16
C PRO A 472 -40.84 14.03 8.21
N ALA A 473 -40.38 14.27 9.43
CA ALA A 473 -40.70 13.42 10.56
C ALA A 473 -42.22 13.46 10.74
N GLU A 474 -42.91 12.40 10.33
CA GLU A 474 -44.33 12.25 10.62
C GLU A 474 -44.51 12.25 12.14
N PRO A 475 -45.25 13.22 12.71
CA PRO A 475 -45.50 13.24 14.14
C PRO A 475 -46.59 12.21 14.45
N GLY A 476 -46.20 11.01 14.89
CA GLY A 476 -47.21 10.06 15.34
C GLY A 476 -46.84 8.59 15.54
N GLY A 477 -45.62 8.15 15.28
CA GLY A 477 -45.26 6.75 15.47
C GLY A 477 -43.86 6.59 16.04
N VAL A 478 -43.72 5.98 17.21
CA VAL A 478 -42.46 5.40 17.67
C VAL A 478 -42.22 4.11 16.86
N ALA A 479 -42.10 4.25 15.53
CA ALA A 479 -41.57 3.19 14.71
C ALA A 479 -40.05 3.21 14.95
N GLN A 480 -39.51 2.11 15.50
CA GLN A 480 -38.07 1.92 15.55
C GLN A 480 -37.55 2.11 14.13
N ALA A 481 -36.71 3.13 13.91
CA ALA A 481 -36.11 3.37 12.61
C ALA A 481 -35.43 2.05 12.17
N PRO A 482 -35.72 1.55 10.95
CA PRO A 482 -35.11 0.30 10.49
C PRO A 482 -33.59 0.45 10.57
N VAL A 483 -32.94 -0.55 11.18
CA VAL A 483 -31.48 -0.60 11.24
C VAL A 483 -30.99 -0.66 9.79
N PRO A 484 -30.22 0.33 9.31
CA PRO A 484 -29.80 0.36 7.92
C PRO A 484 -28.91 -0.85 7.63
N GLU A 485 -29.12 -1.46 6.46
CA GLU A 485 -28.35 -2.62 6.02
C GLU A 485 -26.87 -2.27 5.92
N ILE A 486 -26.00 -3.17 6.39
CA ILE A 486 -24.54 -2.98 6.36
C ILE A 486 -24.08 -2.81 4.91
N GLY A 487 -23.31 -1.75 4.66
CA GLY A 487 -22.88 -1.37 3.32
C GLY A 487 -23.86 -0.47 2.55
N SER A 488 -25.05 -0.18 3.10
CA SER A 488 -25.89 0.88 2.54
C SER A 488 -25.32 2.27 2.84
N ALA A 489 -25.62 3.26 1.98
CA ALA A 489 -25.24 4.65 2.23
C ALA A 489 -25.74 5.18 3.58
N ALA A 490 -26.96 4.79 3.99
CA ALA A 490 -27.53 5.18 5.28
C ALA A 490 -26.78 4.55 6.47
N TRP A 491 -26.27 3.33 6.34
CA TRP A 491 -25.44 2.70 7.36
C TRP A 491 -24.08 3.37 7.46
N ALA A 492 -23.44 3.61 6.30
CA ALA A 492 -22.13 4.24 6.19
C ALA A 492 -22.14 5.67 6.76
N GLU A 493 -23.21 6.43 6.48
CA GLU A 493 -23.42 7.75 7.06
C GLU A 493 -23.52 7.68 8.59
N ASN A 494 -24.36 6.79 9.12
CA ASN A 494 -24.55 6.63 10.56
C ASN A 494 -23.25 6.21 11.26
N LEU A 495 -22.43 5.37 10.62
CA LEU A 495 -21.11 4.97 11.10
C LEU A 495 -20.19 6.17 11.25
N VAL A 496 -20.11 7.03 10.24
CA VAL A 496 -19.25 8.23 10.25
C VAL A 496 -19.74 9.24 11.26
N GLN A 497 -21.05 9.50 11.34
CA GLN A 497 -21.61 10.40 12.35
C GLN A 497 -21.31 9.93 13.77
N ARG A 498 -21.46 8.63 14.06
CA ARG A 498 -21.08 8.06 15.37
C ARG A 498 -19.58 8.18 15.64
N THR A 499 -18.76 7.95 14.61
CA THR A 499 -17.31 8.04 14.73
C THR A 499 -16.89 9.49 14.98
N LEU A 500 -17.48 10.46 14.28
CA LEU A 500 -17.24 11.90 14.47
C LEU A 500 -17.73 12.41 15.82
N ALA A 501 -18.88 11.94 16.32
CA ALA A 501 -19.41 12.34 17.62
C ALA A 501 -18.48 11.97 18.79
N GLY A 502 -17.60 10.98 18.61
CA GLY A 502 -16.57 10.59 19.58
C GLY A 502 -15.24 11.32 19.43
N MET A 503 -15.08 12.21 18.45
CA MET A 503 -13.81 12.89 18.18
C MET A 503 -13.87 14.37 18.59
N GLU A 504 -12.95 14.76 19.46
CA GLU A 504 -12.76 16.17 19.85
C GLU A 504 -11.88 16.93 18.84
N ARG A 505 -11.05 16.20 18.09
CA ARG A 505 -10.06 16.74 17.18
C ARG A 505 -9.90 15.87 15.95
N VAL A 506 -9.80 16.48 14.77
CA VAL A 506 -9.41 15.82 13.52
C VAL A 506 -8.03 16.30 13.08
N GLU A 507 -7.19 15.33 12.73
CA GLU A 507 -5.84 15.53 12.24
C GLU A 507 -5.69 14.86 10.86
N LEU A 508 -5.15 15.61 9.90
CA LEU A 508 -4.85 15.14 8.56
C LEU A 508 -3.39 15.43 8.24
N ASP A 509 -2.60 14.37 8.05
CA ASP A 509 -1.21 14.41 7.61
C ASP A 509 -1.12 13.99 6.15
N MET A 510 -0.63 14.89 5.31
CA MET A 510 -0.32 14.65 3.91
C MET A 510 1.19 14.83 3.72
N ARG A 511 1.87 13.80 3.19
CA ARG A 511 3.31 13.80 2.99
C ARG A 511 3.63 13.50 1.53
N LEU A 512 4.58 14.25 1.00
CA LEU A 512 5.12 14.09 -0.33
C LEU A 512 6.62 13.81 -0.21
N SER A 513 7.10 12.69 -0.73
CA SER A 513 8.53 12.34 -0.59
C SER A 513 9.08 11.60 -1.81
N GLY A 514 10.35 11.83 -2.12
CA GLY A 514 11.04 11.17 -3.24
C GLY A 514 11.69 12.18 -4.18
N SER A 515 11.79 11.83 -5.46
CA SER A 515 12.29 12.75 -6.49
C SER A 515 11.31 13.91 -6.71
N ILE A 516 11.83 15.11 -6.99
CA ILE A 516 11.01 16.29 -7.32
C ILE A 516 10.20 16.11 -8.63
N GLN A 517 10.63 15.20 -9.51
CA GLN A 517 9.94 14.89 -10.76
C GLN A 517 8.76 13.94 -10.53
N GLU A 518 8.94 12.91 -9.71
CA GLU A 518 7.93 11.87 -9.44
C GLU A 518 7.86 11.55 -7.93
N PRO A 519 7.32 12.46 -7.11
CA PRO A 519 7.24 12.23 -5.69
C PRO A 519 6.10 11.28 -5.30
N ALA A 520 6.30 10.47 -4.27
CA ALA A 520 5.26 9.61 -3.71
C ALA A 520 4.38 10.37 -2.70
N LEU A 521 3.07 10.16 -2.77
CA LEU A 521 2.08 10.73 -1.85
C LEU A 521 1.70 9.72 -0.76
N HIS A 522 1.77 10.16 0.49
CA HIS A 522 1.29 9.42 1.65
C HIS A 522 0.27 10.26 2.41
N VAL A 523 -0.91 9.70 2.69
CA VAL A 523 -1.98 10.39 3.41
C VAL A 523 -2.41 9.56 4.62
N SER A 524 -2.48 10.21 5.79
CA SER A 524 -2.91 9.56 7.03
C SER A 524 -3.79 10.51 7.84
N SER A 525 -4.85 10.00 8.44
CA SER A 525 -5.73 10.76 9.32
C SER A 525 -6.16 9.95 10.53
N ASN A 526 -6.39 10.61 11.66
CA ASN A 526 -7.01 9.98 12.83
C ASN A 526 -8.46 9.56 12.54
N LEU A 527 -9.22 10.32 11.73
CA LEU A 527 -10.56 9.96 11.28
C LEU A 527 -10.52 8.69 10.42
N GLY A 528 -9.58 8.58 9.48
CA GLY A 528 -9.40 7.35 8.68
C GLY A 528 -9.12 6.12 9.55
N ARG A 529 -8.33 6.27 10.62
CA ARG A 529 -8.08 5.20 11.61
C ARG A 529 -9.33 4.85 12.41
N ALA A 530 -10.05 5.85 12.91
CA ALA A 530 -11.27 5.65 13.68
C ALA A 530 -12.37 4.98 12.84
N VAL A 531 -12.52 5.38 11.57
CA VAL A 531 -13.43 4.73 10.60
C VAL A 531 -13.02 3.29 10.36
N ALA A 532 -11.72 3.01 10.13
CA ALA A 532 -11.22 1.64 9.95
C ALA A 532 -11.55 0.74 11.15
N GLU A 533 -11.32 1.25 12.37
CA GLU A 533 -11.62 0.53 13.61
C GLU A 533 -13.13 0.31 13.80
N SER A 534 -13.95 1.31 13.51
CA SER A 534 -15.41 1.19 13.55
C SER A 534 -15.94 0.19 12.52
N LEU A 535 -15.44 0.22 11.28
CA LEU A 535 -15.78 -0.74 10.23
C LEU A 535 -15.44 -2.16 10.65
N ARG A 536 -14.21 -2.40 11.14
CA ARG A 536 -13.80 -3.71 11.64
C ARG A 536 -14.66 -4.19 12.80
N ARG A 537 -15.09 -3.29 13.69
CA ARG A 537 -15.94 -3.64 14.84
C ARG A 537 -17.35 -4.04 14.40
N GLU A 538 -17.94 -3.30 13.46
CA GLU A 538 -19.29 -3.60 12.97
C GLU A 538 -19.32 -4.82 12.05
N LEU A 539 -18.33 -4.95 11.17
CA LEU A 539 -18.19 -6.11 10.30
C LEU A 539 -17.62 -7.34 11.01
N GLY A 540 -16.98 -7.18 12.17
CA GLY A 540 -16.43 -8.30 12.94
C GLY A 540 -17.50 -9.33 13.33
N ARG A 541 -18.72 -8.88 13.68
CA ARG A 541 -19.84 -9.78 13.98
C ARG A 541 -20.31 -10.54 12.75
N GLU A 542 -20.46 -9.85 11.62
CA GLU A 542 -20.83 -10.50 10.35
C GLU A 542 -19.74 -11.44 9.85
N LEU A 543 -18.47 -11.08 10.05
CA LEU A 543 -17.33 -11.91 9.71
C LEU A 543 -17.27 -13.18 10.54
N GLU A 544 -17.51 -13.09 11.86
CA GLU A 544 -17.60 -14.28 12.72
C GLU A 544 -18.73 -15.22 12.28
N VAL A 545 -19.89 -14.65 11.91
CA VAL A 545 -21.03 -15.42 11.38
C VAL A 545 -20.66 -16.07 10.04
N ALA A 546 -20.00 -15.35 9.14
CA ALA A 546 -19.55 -15.86 7.85
C ALA A 546 -18.49 -16.95 8.01
N GLU A 547 -17.50 -16.76 8.89
CA GLU A 547 -16.50 -17.78 9.20
C GLU A 547 -17.12 -19.04 9.80
N ALA A 548 -18.13 -18.89 10.66
CA ALA A 548 -18.86 -20.02 11.20
C ALA A 548 -19.60 -20.79 10.11
N ARG A 549 -20.26 -20.09 9.18
CA ARG A 549 -20.95 -20.70 8.03
C ARG A 549 -19.98 -21.38 7.07
N VAL A 550 -18.84 -20.77 6.75
CA VAL A 550 -17.79 -21.39 5.93
C VAL A 550 -17.26 -22.66 6.59
N ARG A 551 -17.01 -22.62 7.90
CA ARG A 551 -16.57 -23.80 8.65
C ARG A 551 -17.60 -24.92 8.58
N GLU A 552 -18.87 -24.58 8.71
CA GLU A 552 -19.98 -25.54 8.58
C GLU A 552 -20.06 -26.13 7.16
N GLU A 553 -19.91 -25.31 6.13
CA GLU A 553 -19.94 -25.76 4.73
C GLU A 553 -18.77 -26.69 4.39
N VAL A 554 -17.54 -26.32 4.77
CA VAL A 554 -16.36 -27.18 4.62
C VAL A 554 -16.57 -28.49 5.38
N ALA A 555 -17.08 -28.45 6.61
CA ALA A 555 -17.38 -29.65 7.38
C ALA A 555 -18.45 -30.53 6.71
N ARG A 556 -19.46 -29.93 6.05
CA ARG A 556 -20.52 -30.63 5.32
C ARG A 556 -19.96 -31.44 4.15
N HIS A 557 -18.96 -30.92 3.44
CA HIS A 557 -18.30 -31.63 2.35
C HIS A 557 -17.27 -32.66 2.85
N VAL A 558 -16.51 -32.34 3.90
CA VAL A 558 -15.39 -33.15 4.37
C VAL A 558 -15.82 -34.32 5.27
N GLN A 559 -16.73 -34.08 6.22
CA GLN A 559 -17.07 -35.05 7.27
C GLN A 559 -17.62 -36.38 6.72
N PRO A 560 -18.53 -36.40 5.72
CA PRO A 560 -19.05 -37.65 5.17
C PRO A 560 -17.95 -38.51 4.54
N LEU A 561 -17.05 -37.91 3.75
CA LEU A 561 -15.99 -38.62 3.05
C LEU A 561 -14.92 -39.18 4.00
N VAL A 562 -14.49 -38.40 4.99
CA VAL A 562 -13.56 -38.90 6.03
C VAL A 562 -14.18 -40.05 6.81
N SER A 563 -15.47 -39.95 7.15
CA SER A 563 -16.19 -41.02 7.86
C SER A 563 -16.40 -42.28 7.00
N GLN A 564 -16.56 -42.12 5.69
CA GLN A 564 -16.64 -43.22 4.73
C GLN A 564 -15.29 -43.92 4.62
N ALA A 565 -14.20 -43.16 4.42
CA ALA A 565 -12.85 -43.70 4.32
C ALA A 565 -12.47 -44.53 5.56
N ARG A 566 -12.77 -44.03 6.77
CA ARG A 566 -12.54 -44.77 8.02
C ARG A 566 -13.32 -46.08 8.07
N ARG A 567 -14.62 -46.04 7.79
CA ARG A 567 -15.46 -47.24 7.80
C ARG A 567 -14.97 -48.31 6.83
N GLN A 568 -14.62 -47.94 5.60
CA GLN A 568 -14.13 -48.91 4.60
C GLN A 568 -12.79 -49.53 5.00
N ILE A 569 -11.89 -48.73 5.61
CA ILE A 569 -10.62 -49.24 6.14
C ILE A 569 -10.87 -50.19 7.31
N ASP A 570 -11.74 -49.84 8.25
CA ASP A 570 -12.08 -50.67 9.41
C ASP A 570 -12.73 -52.00 8.98
N GLU A 571 -13.64 -51.95 8.01
CA GLU A 571 -14.27 -53.13 7.41
C GLU A 571 -13.25 -54.03 6.72
N LEU A 572 -12.34 -53.45 5.93
CA LEU A 572 -11.26 -54.19 5.26
C LEU A 572 -10.31 -54.85 6.26
N GLN A 573 -9.95 -54.15 7.33
CA GLN A 573 -9.12 -54.66 8.40
C GLN A 573 -9.78 -55.85 9.11
N ALA A 574 -11.08 -55.75 9.42
CA ALA A 574 -11.83 -56.84 10.02
C ALA A 574 -11.91 -58.07 9.08
N GLN A 575 -12.26 -57.85 7.81
CA GLN A 575 -12.43 -58.92 6.84
C GLN A 575 -11.13 -59.68 6.55
N MET A 576 -10.03 -58.97 6.29
CA MET A 576 -8.77 -59.59 5.88
C MET A 576 -7.96 -60.07 7.08
N GLY A 577 -8.02 -59.35 8.20
CA GLY A 577 -7.40 -59.75 9.46
C GLY A 577 -7.93 -61.09 9.94
N ASP A 578 -9.25 -61.23 10.07
CA ASP A 578 -9.86 -62.46 10.58
C ASP A 578 -9.64 -63.65 9.63
N GLN A 579 -9.70 -63.41 8.32
CA GLN A 579 -9.59 -64.47 7.32
C GLN A 579 -8.18 -65.04 7.20
N VAL A 580 -7.15 -64.19 7.17
CA VAL A 580 -5.76 -64.65 6.96
C VAL A 580 -5.12 -65.10 8.28
N LEU A 581 -5.32 -64.37 9.39
CA LEU A 581 -4.80 -64.78 10.71
C LEU A 581 -5.43 -66.09 11.19
N GLY A 582 -6.73 -66.29 10.91
CA GLY A 582 -7.41 -67.54 11.21
C GLY A 582 -6.82 -68.73 10.45
N GLN A 583 -6.44 -68.54 9.18
CA GLN A 583 -5.85 -69.59 8.34
C GLN A 583 -4.43 -69.98 8.80
N THR A 584 -3.59 -69.02 9.17
CA THR A 584 -2.25 -69.31 9.71
C THR A 584 -2.33 -70.10 11.02
N ALA A 585 -3.18 -69.66 11.96
CA ALA A 585 -3.35 -70.33 13.25
C ALA A 585 -3.90 -71.76 13.11
N GLU A 586 -4.78 -71.98 12.12
CA GLU A 586 -5.32 -73.30 11.81
C GLU A 586 -4.28 -74.25 11.23
N LEU A 587 -3.42 -73.75 10.33
CA LEU A 587 -2.28 -74.52 9.80
C LEU A 587 -1.29 -74.92 10.90
N ASP A 588 -0.97 -74.02 11.83
CA ASP A 588 -0.10 -74.31 12.98
C ASP A 588 -0.69 -75.42 13.87
N ALA A 589 -1.99 -75.34 14.15
CA ALA A 589 -2.68 -76.34 14.95
C ALA A 589 -2.71 -77.71 14.26
N LEU A 590 -2.93 -77.74 12.94
CA LEU A 590 -2.95 -78.97 12.15
C LEU A 590 -1.56 -79.63 12.08
N GLU A 591 -0.49 -78.84 11.90
CA GLU A 591 0.88 -79.36 11.89
C GLU A 591 1.23 -80.01 13.22
N ALA A 592 1.01 -79.30 14.34
CA ALA A 592 1.31 -79.81 15.67
C ALA A 592 0.57 -81.13 15.98
N ARG A 593 -0.71 -81.24 15.57
CA ARG A 593 -1.50 -82.47 15.73
C ARG A 593 -0.96 -83.60 14.86
N LEU A 594 -0.61 -83.30 13.61
CA LEU A 594 -0.12 -84.27 12.65
C LEU A 594 1.24 -84.84 13.07
N GLU A 595 2.17 -83.98 13.52
CA GLU A 595 3.48 -84.38 14.05
C GLU A 595 3.36 -85.27 15.29
N ALA A 596 2.57 -84.84 16.28
CA ALA A 596 2.34 -85.59 17.50
C ALA A 596 1.79 -87.00 17.18
N ARG A 597 0.86 -87.08 16.23
CA ARG A 597 0.22 -88.34 15.86
C ARG A 597 1.13 -89.28 15.07
N ILE A 598 1.94 -88.74 14.16
CA ILE A 598 2.95 -89.53 13.43
C ILE A 598 3.98 -90.10 14.42
N ALA A 599 4.43 -89.30 15.39
CA ALA A 599 5.37 -89.75 16.43
C ALA A 599 4.78 -90.88 17.30
N GLU A 600 3.51 -90.78 17.68
CA GLU A 600 2.81 -91.81 18.44
C GLU A 600 2.67 -93.13 17.66
N LEU A 601 2.30 -93.07 16.38
CA LEU A 601 2.18 -94.24 15.51
C LEU A 601 3.52 -94.97 15.29
N LEU A 602 4.62 -94.22 15.21
CA LEU A 602 5.98 -94.78 15.10
C LEU A 602 6.48 -95.36 16.44
N GLY A 603 6.12 -94.75 17.57
CA GLY A 603 6.46 -95.24 18.91
C GLY A 603 5.68 -96.50 19.32
N GLY A 604 4.37 -96.55 19.04
CA GLY A 604 3.51 -97.69 19.37
C GLY A 604 3.79 -98.96 18.54
N ALA A 605 4.35 -98.82 17.34
CA ALA A 605 4.78 -99.94 16.52
C ALA A 605 6.02 -100.67 17.10
N ALA A 606 6.86 -100.00 17.89
CA ALA A 606 8.05 -100.59 18.48
C ALA A 606 7.76 -101.47 19.71
N THR A 607 6.61 -101.30 20.37
CA THR A 607 6.24 -102.01 21.60
C THR A 607 5.32 -103.22 21.38
N GLY A 608 4.83 -103.46 20.15
CA GLY A 608 3.83 -104.48 19.83
C GLY A 608 4.34 -105.89 19.47
N SER A 609 5.65 -106.16 19.57
CA SER A 609 6.27 -107.43 19.13
C SER A 609 6.47 -108.48 20.24
N GLY A 610 5.84 -108.31 21.42
CA GLY A 610 5.80 -109.34 22.47
C GLY A 610 4.51 -110.16 22.41
N TRP A 611 4.55 -111.34 21.77
CA TRP A 611 3.55 -112.40 21.98
C TRP A 611 4.12 -113.42 23.01
N PRO A 612 3.25 -114.09 23.79
CA PRO A 612 3.56 -114.59 25.14
C PRO A 612 4.68 -115.64 25.24
#